data_AF-A0A3Q1G235-F1
#
_entry.id   AF-A0A3Q1G235-F1
#
_cell.length_a   1.000
_cell.length_b   1.000
_cell.length_c   1.000
_cell.angle_alpha   90.00
_cell.angle_beta   90.00
_cell.angle_gamma   90.00
#
_symmetry.space_group_name_H-M   'P 1'
#
loop_
_entity.id
_entity.type
_entity.pdbx_description
1 polymer ?
#
loop_
_entity_poly.entity_id
_entity_poly.type
_entity_poly.pdbx_seq_one_letter_code
_entity_poly.pdbx_strand_id
1 'polypeptide(L)'
;MVNKKIADLLEDICRLSDELRDKDALLARSMEVAFDADLSHVIIHLGTNDTVRRQSELRKNYFKDLFNLLKSCCKSVFITGPIPTLSPGVERFSRLISLSTWLWHICTAQNLNFIDNFNLFWNCLGFYLHDRLHPSTLGNSVLTANILHAVQSTPTD
;
A
#
# COMPACT_ATOMS: atom_id res chain seq x y z
N MET A 1 8.68 -39.22 -10.92
CA MET A 1 9.17 -37.86 -10.60
C MET A 1 8.14 -36.76 -10.90
N VAL A 2 7.37 -36.86 -11.99
CA VAL A 2 6.31 -35.89 -12.36
C VAL A 2 5.16 -35.82 -11.34
N ASN A 3 4.66 -36.96 -10.85
CA ASN A 3 3.53 -36.98 -9.90
C ASN A 3 3.84 -36.32 -8.55
N LYS A 4 5.10 -36.37 -8.09
CA LYS A 4 5.51 -35.70 -6.85
C LYS A 4 5.51 -34.18 -7.02
N LYS A 5 6.06 -33.67 -8.13
CA LYS A 5 6.00 -32.25 -8.48
C LYS A 5 4.57 -31.71 -8.62
N ILE A 6 3.66 -32.53 -9.15
CA ILE A 6 2.25 -32.14 -9.28
C ILE A 6 1.58 -32.08 -7.90
N ALA A 7 1.85 -33.04 -7.01
CA ALA A 7 1.33 -33.02 -5.65
C ALA A 7 1.83 -31.80 -4.87
N ASP A 8 3.14 -31.52 -4.93
CA ASP A 8 3.76 -30.36 -4.28
C ASP A 8 3.14 -29.03 -4.79
N LEU A 9 2.87 -28.94 -6.11
CA LEU A 9 2.22 -27.77 -6.70
C LEU A 9 0.76 -27.59 -6.26
N LEU A 10 0.01 -28.68 -6.11
CA LEU A 10 -1.37 -28.63 -5.63
C LEU A 10 -1.44 -28.19 -4.17
N GLU A 11 -0.50 -28.65 -3.36
CA GLU A 11 -0.39 -28.27 -1.95
C GLU A 11 -0.06 -26.77 -1.81
N ASP A 12 0.86 -26.25 -2.63
CA ASP A 12 1.15 -24.82 -2.69
C ASP A 12 -0.05 -23.98 -3.18
N ILE A 13 -0.82 -24.48 -4.15
CA ILE A 13 -2.03 -23.78 -4.64
C ILE A 13 -3.08 -23.71 -3.53
N CYS A 14 -3.34 -24.81 -2.81
CA CYS A 14 -4.26 -24.83 -1.68
C CYS A 14 -3.82 -23.84 -0.59
N ARG A 15 -2.53 -23.87 -0.21
CA ARG A 15 -1.99 -22.95 0.80
C ARG A 15 -2.15 -21.49 0.38
N LEU A 16 -1.83 -21.16 -0.87
CA LEU A 16 -1.99 -19.79 -1.37
C LEU A 16 -3.46 -19.37 -1.45
N SER A 17 -4.37 -20.30 -1.73
CA SER A 17 -5.81 -20.03 -1.72
C SER A 17 -6.33 -19.73 -0.32
N ASP A 18 -5.89 -20.48 0.69
CA ASP A 18 -6.25 -20.22 2.08
C ASP A 18 -5.67 -18.89 2.58
N GLU A 19 -4.40 -18.60 2.27
CA GLU A 19 -3.77 -17.30 2.58
C GLU A 19 -4.49 -16.11 1.92
N LEU A 20 -5.06 -16.30 0.72
CA LEU A 20 -5.84 -15.26 0.05
C LEU A 20 -7.19 -15.06 0.75
N ARG A 21 -7.89 -16.14 1.08
CA ARG A 21 -9.17 -16.08 1.80
C ARG A 21 -9.04 -15.41 3.17
N ASP A 22 -7.98 -15.72 3.90
CA ASP A 22 -7.72 -15.09 5.20
C ASP A 22 -7.47 -13.58 5.07
N LYS A 23 -6.78 -13.15 4.01
CA LYS A 23 -6.58 -11.72 3.72
C LYS A 23 -7.89 -11.02 3.35
N ASP A 24 -8.75 -11.64 2.57
CA ASP A 24 -10.05 -11.08 2.20
C ASP A 24 -10.96 -10.93 3.44
N ALA A 25 -10.96 -11.94 4.32
CA ALA A 25 -11.70 -11.88 5.59
C ALA A 25 -11.17 -10.77 6.52
N LEU A 26 -9.84 -10.61 6.59
CA LEU A 26 -9.21 -9.57 7.40
C LEU A 26 -9.49 -8.17 6.85
N LEU A 27 -9.50 -8.01 5.52
CA LEU A 27 -9.94 -6.79 4.84
C LEU A 27 -11.39 -6.47 5.17
N ALA A 28 -12.31 -7.42 4.97
CA ALA A 28 -13.73 -7.22 5.23
C ALA A 28 -13.99 -6.77 6.69
N ARG A 29 -13.33 -7.43 7.65
CA ARG A 29 -13.47 -7.10 9.07
C ARG A 29 -12.84 -5.75 9.42
N SER A 30 -11.68 -5.42 8.84
CA SER A 30 -11.05 -4.11 9.04
C SER A 30 -11.92 -2.99 8.48
N MET A 31 -12.59 -3.25 7.36
CA MET A 31 -13.52 -2.32 6.75
C MET A 31 -14.80 -2.20 7.57
N GLU A 32 -15.38 -3.29 8.05
CA GLU A 32 -16.54 -3.28 8.95
C GLU A 32 -16.29 -2.42 10.19
N VAL A 33 -15.14 -2.62 10.86
CA VAL A 33 -14.71 -1.76 11.97
C VAL A 33 -14.56 -0.30 11.53
N ALA A 34 -13.98 -0.07 10.35
CA ALA A 34 -13.83 1.29 9.82
C ALA A 34 -15.18 1.94 9.45
N PHE A 35 -16.20 1.16 9.07
CA PHE A 35 -17.53 1.62 8.74
C PHE A 35 -18.38 1.90 9.99
N ASP A 36 -18.29 1.04 11.00
CA ASP A 36 -19.09 1.11 12.22
C ASP A 36 -18.55 2.10 13.26
N ALA A 37 -17.24 2.35 13.23
CA ALA A 37 -16.64 3.40 14.06
C ALA A 37 -16.94 4.80 13.50
N ASP A 38 -17.10 5.77 14.40
CA ASP A 38 -17.23 7.21 14.12
C ASP A 38 -15.88 7.82 13.70
N LEU A 39 -15.25 7.20 12.70
CA LEU A 39 -13.96 7.61 12.14
C LEU A 39 -14.21 8.58 11.01
N SER A 40 -13.75 9.83 11.16
CA SER A 40 -13.86 10.83 10.09
C SER A 40 -12.88 10.57 8.94
N HIS A 41 -11.78 9.86 9.22
CA HIS A 41 -10.66 9.69 8.28
C HIS A 41 -10.16 8.24 8.22
N VAL A 42 -9.87 7.75 7.02
CA VAL A 42 -9.26 6.44 6.77
C VAL A 42 -7.94 6.66 6.02
N ILE A 43 -6.85 6.10 6.55
CA ILE A 43 -5.51 6.25 5.97
C ILE A 43 -5.01 4.87 5.54
N ILE A 44 -4.60 4.74 4.27
CA ILE A 44 -4.17 3.46 3.70
C ILE A 44 -2.74 3.60 3.17
N HIS A 45 -1.84 2.74 3.64
CA HIS A 45 -0.46 2.68 3.19
C HIS A 45 -0.18 1.45 2.33
N LEU A 46 0.24 1.68 1.09
CA LEU A 46 0.31 0.64 0.06
C LEU A 46 1.64 0.72 -0.72
N GLY A 47 2.04 -0.41 -1.31
CA GLY A 47 2.93 -0.40 -2.47
C GLY A 47 4.34 -0.98 -2.27
N THR A 48 4.97 -0.82 -1.10
CA THR A 48 6.38 -1.25 -0.92
C THR A 48 6.53 -2.77 -1.04
N ASN A 49 5.60 -3.53 -0.47
CA ASN A 49 5.56 -5.00 -0.61
C ASN A 49 4.93 -5.44 -1.93
N ASP A 50 4.08 -4.59 -2.52
CA ASP A 50 3.48 -4.77 -3.83
C ASP A 50 4.46 -4.53 -4.99
N THR A 51 5.74 -4.30 -4.71
CA THR A 51 6.78 -4.28 -5.74
C THR A 51 7.64 -5.53 -5.71
N VAL A 52 7.43 -6.47 -4.78
CA VAL A 52 8.30 -7.65 -4.64
C VAL A 52 8.01 -8.69 -5.74
N ARG A 53 6.75 -9.10 -5.91
CA ARG A 53 6.34 -10.06 -6.97
C ARG A 53 6.21 -9.33 -8.32
N ARG A 54 6.52 -9.93 -9.47
CA ARG A 54 6.41 -9.28 -10.81
C ARG A 54 4.96 -9.26 -11.36
N GLN A 55 4.02 -8.80 -10.54
CA GLN A 55 2.57 -8.81 -10.85
C GLN A 55 1.98 -7.41 -10.73
N SER A 56 2.56 -6.44 -11.45
CA SER A 56 2.13 -5.04 -11.39
C SER A 56 0.69 -4.84 -11.88
N GLU A 57 0.32 -5.44 -13.01
CA GLU A 57 -1.02 -5.24 -13.60
C GLU A 57 -2.13 -5.91 -12.78
N LEU A 58 -1.90 -7.11 -12.26
CA LEU A 58 -2.86 -7.80 -11.39
C LEU A 58 -3.13 -6.98 -10.12
N ARG A 59 -2.09 -6.37 -9.53
CA ARG A 59 -2.24 -5.55 -8.32
C ARG A 59 -2.91 -4.20 -8.56
N LYS A 60 -2.76 -3.62 -9.77
CA LYS A 60 -3.52 -2.43 -10.15
C LYS A 60 -5.03 -2.68 -10.11
N ASN A 61 -5.51 -3.87 -10.46
CA ASN A 61 -6.94 -4.19 -10.38
C ASN A 61 -7.40 -4.24 -8.92
N TYR A 62 -6.66 -4.91 -8.03
CA TYR A 62 -6.97 -4.91 -6.60
C TYR A 62 -7.02 -3.50 -5.99
N PHE A 63 -6.12 -2.60 -6.40
CA PHE A 63 -6.16 -1.20 -5.96
C PHE A 63 -7.40 -0.45 -6.47
N LYS A 64 -7.83 -0.68 -7.71
CA LYS A 64 -9.05 -0.08 -8.25
C LYS A 64 -10.29 -0.56 -7.50
N ASP A 65 -10.37 -1.86 -7.22
CA ASP A 65 -11.49 -2.44 -6.48
C ASP A 65 -11.55 -1.89 -5.05
N LEU A 66 -10.38 -1.79 -4.39
CA LEU A 66 -10.25 -1.15 -3.08
C LEU A 66 -10.72 0.31 -3.12
N PHE A 67 -10.30 1.10 -4.10
CA PHE A 67 -10.72 2.51 -4.22
C PHE A 67 -12.21 2.66 -4.51
N ASN A 68 -12.79 1.78 -5.31
CA ASN A 68 -14.24 1.78 -5.56
C ASN A 68 -15.02 1.48 -4.28
N LEU A 69 -14.54 0.55 -3.47
CA LEU A 69 -15.17 0.23 -2.19
C LEU A 69 -15.04 1.39 -1.21
N LEU A 70 -13.90 2.07 -1.18
CA LEU A 70 -13.68 3.24 -0.33
C LEU A 70 -14.52 4.44 -0.73
N LYS A 71 -14.90 4.59 -2.00
CA LYS A 71 -15.87 5.60 -2.42
C LYS A 71 -17.26 5.40 -1.83
N SER A 72 -17.61 4.16 -1.50
CA SER A 72 -18.87 3.86 -0.80
C SER A 72 -18.81 4.22 0.69
N CYS A 73 -17.62 4.46 1.24
CA CYS A 73 -17.47 5.06 2.56
C CYS A 73 -17.78 6.56 2.48
N CYS A 74 -18.71 7.04 3.30
CA CYS A 74 -18.90 8.48 3.55
C CYS A 74 -17.78 9.08 4.44
N LYS A 75 -16.53 8.64 4.27
CA LYS A 75 -15.39 9.00 5.11
C LYS A 75 -14.29 9.63 4.26
N SER A 76 -13.48 10.51 4.83
CA SER A 76 -12.35 11.12 4.12
C SER A 76 -11.20 10.11 4.02
N VAL A 77 -10.85 9.72 2.80
CA VAL A 77 -9.86 8.66 2.54
C VAL A 77 -8.54 9.27 2.07
N PHE A 78 -7.46 8.88 2.72
CA PHE A 78 -6.08 9.27 2.42
C PHE A 78 -5.29 8.04 1.96
N ILE A 79 -4.83 8.08 0.71
CA ILE A 79 -3.96 7.06 0.15
C ILE A 79 -2.52 7.54 0.24
N THR A 80 -1.69 6.79 0.93
CA THR A 80 -0.28 7.13 1.10
C THR A 80 0.57 6.31 0.14
N GLY A 81 1.44 6.98 -0.61
CA GLY A 81 2.33 6.34 -1.57
C GLY A 81 3.40 5.47 -0.89
N PRO A 82 4.03 4.55 -1.65
CA PRO A 82 5.03 3.64 -1.10
C PRO A 82 6.29 4.36 -0.66
N ILE A 83 6.86 3.95 0.47
CA ILE A 83 8.19 4.41 0.90
C ILE A 83 9.24 3.76 -0.03
N PRO A 84 10.14 4.54 -0.63
CA PRO A 84 11.20 4.01 -1.47
C PRO A 84 12.12 3.13 -0.66
N THR A 85 12.63 2.07 -1.28
CA THR A 85 13.63 1.20 -0.65
C THR A 85 15.00 1.56 -1.17
N LEU A 86 16.00 1.70 -0.29
CA LEU A 86 17.39 1.93 -0.68
C LEU A 86 18.09 0.61 -1.09
N SER A 87 17.36 -0.24 -1.82
CA SER A 87 17.90 -1.49 -2.35
C SER A 87 18.73 -1.21 -3.61
N PRO A 88 19.88 -1.88 -3.82
CA PRO A 88 20.76 -1.65 -4.97
C PRO A 88 20.16 -2.08 -6.33
N GLY A 89 18.96 -2.67 -6.35
CA GLY A 89 18.30 -3.13 -7.57
C GLY A 89 17.55 -2.02 -8.30
N VAL A 90 18.09 -1.56 -9.45
CA VAL A 90 17.45 -0.56 -10.34
C VAL A 90 16.04 -1.00 -10.79
N GLU A 91 15.80 -2.31 -10.96
CA GLU A 91 14.49 -2.85 -11.33
C GLU A 91 13.42 -2.64 -10.24
N ARG A 92 13.77 -2.84 -8.96
CA ARG A 92 12.80 -2.65 -7.87
C ARG A 92 12.44 -1.17 -7.75
N PHE A 93 13.44 -0.32 -7.89
CA PHE A 93 13.27 1.13 -7.85
C PHE A 93 12.38 1.65 -8.99
N SER A 94 12.64 1.24 -10.23
CA SER A 94 11.84 1.66 -11.39
C SER A 94 10.39 1.24 -11.25
N ARG A 95 10.14 0.05 -10.70
CA ARG A 95 8.79 -0.46 -10.44
C ARG A 95 8.08 0.31 -9.31
N LEU A 96 8.81 0.73 -8.29
CA LEU A 96 8.26 1.48 -7.16
C LEU A 96 7.92 2.93 -7.56
N ILE A 97 8.78 3.58 -8.36
CA ILE A 97 8.43 4.85 -9.02
C ILE A 97 7.19 4.68 -9.89
N SER A 98 7.19 3.68 -10.78
CA SER A 98 6.07 3.47 -11.71
C SER A 98 4.75 3.25 -10.97
N LEU A 99 4.78 2.55 -9.84
CA LEU A 99 3.62 2.36 -8.98
C LEU A 99 3.19 3.65 -8.29
N SER A 100 4.13 4.41 -7.72
CA SER A 100 3.84 5.69 -7.05
C SER A 100 3.20 6.70 -8.02
N THR A 101 3.77 6.86 -9.22
CA THR A 101 3.22 7.73 -10.28
C THR A 101 1.83 7.28 -10.70
N TRP A 102 1.61 5.97 -10.87
CA TRP A 102 0.30 5.44 -11.22
C TRP A 102 -0.75 5.66 -10.10
N LEU A 103 -0.37 5.46 -8.84
CA LEU A 103 -1.24 5.71 -7.69
C LEU A 103 -1.65 7.19 -7.63
N TRP A 104 -0.70 8.11 -7.81
CA TRP A 104 -0.97 9.53 -7.86
C TRP A 104 -1.99 9.89 -8.95
N HIS A 105 -1.81 9.37 -10.17
CA HIS A 105 -2.75 9.61 -11.27
C HIS A 105 -4.16 9.07 -10.98
N ILE A 106 -4.28 7.85 -10.46
CA ILE A 106 -5.58 7.24 -10.16
C ILE A 106 -6.27 7.94 -9.00
N CYS A 107 -5.54 8.28 -7.93
CA CYS A 107 -6.12 9.02 -6.81
C CYS A 107 -6.63 10.38 -7.27
N THR A 108 -5.85 11.10 -8.08
CA THR A 108 -6.27 12.39 -8.67
C THR A 108 -7.52 12.22 -9.54
N ALA A 109 -7.54 11.21 -10.41
CA ALA A 109 -8.70 10.93 -11.28
C ALA A 109 -9.96 10.53 -10.49
N GLN A 110 -9.78 9.95 -9.30
CA GLN A 110 -10.87 9.49 -8.44
C GLN A 110 -11.24 10.48 -7.33
N ASN A 111 -10.61 11.66 -7.29
CA ASN A 111 -10.75 12.68 -6.25
C ASN A 111 -10.45 12.17 -4.83
N LEU A 112 -9.42 11.32 -4.72
CA LEU A 112 -8.91 10.80 -3.44
C LEU A 112 -7.67 11.60 -3.02
N ASN A 113 -7.51 11.79 -1.70
CA ASN A 113 -6.35 12.50 -1.16
C ASN A 113 -5.12 11.60 -1.23
N PHE A 114 -4.12 11.99 -2.03
CA PHE A 114 -2.86 11.26 -2.13
C PHE A 114 -1.74 11.94 -1.35
N ILE A 115 -1.07 11.18 -0.49
CA ILE A 115 0.08 11.63 0.30
C ILE A 115 1.36 11.07 -0.31
N ASP A 116 2.15 11.93 -0.93
CA ASP A 116 3.42 11.57 -1.53
C ASP A 116 4.53 11.48 -0.47
N ASN A 117 4.79 10.26 0.01
CA ASN A 117 5.96 9.98 0.86
C ASN A 117 7.20 9.62 0.06
N PHE A 118 7.07 9.42 -1.27
CA PHE A 118 8.18 8.94 -2.07
C PHE A 118 9.27 10.00 -2.17
N ASN A 119 8.89 11.23 -2.56
CA ASN A 119 9.85 12.33 -2.69
C ASN A 119 10.47 12.74 -1.34
N LEU A 120 9.72 12.63 -0.25
CA LEU A 120 10.21 12.92 1.12
C LEU A 120 11.29 11.96 1.59
N PHE A 121 11.18 10.67 1.23
CA PHE A 121 12.11 9.63 1.67
C PHE A 121 13.23 9.36 0.67
N TRP A 122 13.11 9.90 -0.55
CA TRP A 122 14.07 9.66 -1.61
C TRP A 122 15.48 10.14 -1.23
N ASN A 123 16.45 9.24 -1.32
CA ASN A 123 17.87 9.49 -1.03
C ASN A 123 18.20 9.97 0.41
N CYS A 124 17.28 9.83 1.35
CA CYS A 124 17.48 10.22 2.75
C CYS A 124 17.90 9.03 3.62
N LEU A 125 19.18 8.65 3.58
CA LEU A 125 19.73 7.50 4.33
C LEU A 125 19.39 7.52 5.84
N GLY A 126 19.35 8.70 6.47
CA GLY A 126 19.02 8.85 7.89
C GLY A 126 17.58 8.47 8.27
N PHE A 127 16.70 8.31 7.28
CA PHE A 127 15.30 7.92 7.50
C PHE A 127 15.10 6.42 7.51
N TYR A 128 16.14 5.61 7.32
CA TYR A 128 16.05 4.16 7.25
C TYR A 128 16.83 3.47 8.37
N LEU A 129 16.36 2.29 8.75
CA LEU A 129 17.14 1.32 9.52
C LEU A 129 18.25 0.71 8.66
N HIS A 130 19.13 -0.07 9.29
CA HIS A 130 20.23 -0.76 8.62
C HIS A 130 19.77 -1.70 7.48
N ASP A 131 18.52 -2.16 7.51
CA ASP A 131 17.92 -2.99 6.47
C ASP A 131 17.54 -2.25 5.19
N ARG A 132 17.63 -0.90 5.18
CA ARG A 132 17.34 -0.04 4.02
C ARG A 132 15.90 -0.16 3.49
N LEU A 133 15.00 -0.67 4.32
CA LEU A 133 13.59 -0.92 4.00
C LEU A 133 12.69 -0.23 5.01
N HIS A 134 12.95 -0.42 6.30
CA HIS A 134 12.08 0.10 7.35
C HIS A 134 12.53 1.50 7.78
N PRO A 135 11.56 2.39 8.08
CA PRO A 135 11.87 3.72 8.57
C PRO A 135 12.56 3.68 9.94
N SER A 136 13.57 4.54 10.12
CA SER A 136 14.19 4.81 11.43
C SER A 136 13.24 5.61 12.34
N THR A 137 13.60 5.83 13.60
CA THR A 137 12.81 6.71 14.48
C THR A 137 12.60 8.10 13.87
N LEU A 138 13.64 8.67 13.26
CA LEU A 138 13.56 9.94 12.55
C LEU A 138 12.65 9.85 11.32
N GLY A 139 12.80 8.79 10.52
CA GLY A 139 11.94 8.54 9.36
C GLY A 139 10.47 8.43 9.76
N ASN A 140 10.16 7.69 10.83
CA ASN A 140 8.81 7.58 11.36
C ASN A 140 8.25 8.93 11.81
N SER A 141 9.03 9.76 12.51
CA SER A 141 8.58 11.11 12.90
C SER A 141 8.24 11.97 11.68
N VAL A 142 9.04 11.91 10.61
CA VAL A 142 8.79 12.63 9.35
C VAL A 142 7.55 12.09 8.64
N LEU A 143 7.41 10.76 8.55
CA LEU A 143 6.24 10.11 7.95
C LEU A 143 4.95 10.52 8.67
N THR A 144 4.94 10.41 9.99
CA THR A 144 3.79 10.79 10.81
C THR A 144 3.46 12.26 10.68
N ALA A 145 4.47 13.14 10.69
CA ALA A 145 4.25 14.57 10.50
C ALA A 145 3.63 14.90 9.13
N ASN A 146 4.10 14.24 8.06
CA ASN A 146 3.54 14.42 6.72
C ASN A 146 2.09 13.95 6.62
N ILE A 147 1.79 12.78 7.20
CA ILE A 147 0.43 12.24 7.25
C ILE A 147 -0.50 13.17 8.05
N LEU A 148 -0.05 13.63 9.22
CA LEU A 148 -0.83 14.52 10.07
C LEU A 148 -1.11 15.85 9.36
N HIS A 149 -0.10 16.42 8.71
CA HIS A 149 -0.25 17.65 7.93
C HIS A 149 -1.27 17.46 6.80
N ALA A 150 -1.21 16.36 6.05
CA ALA A 150 -2.17 16.08 4.98
C ALA A 150 -3.61 15.95 5.50
N VAL A 151 -3.81 15.27 6.63
CA VAL A 151 -5.13 15.13 7.24
C VAL A 151 -5.67 16.49 7.73
N GLN A 152 -4.84 17.31 8.38
CA GLN A 152 -5.24 18.62 8.91
C GLN A 152 -5.46 19.70 7.85
N SER A 153 -4.71 19.62 6.74
CA SER A 153 -4.82 20.58 5.63
C SER A 153 -6.01 20.30 4.70
N THR A 154 -6.66 19.14 4.84
CA THR A 154 -7.85 18.81 4.08
C THR A 154 -9.08 19.37 4.81
N PRO A 155 -9.88 20.25 4.18
CA PRO A 155 -11.11 20.73 4.78
C PRO A 155 -12.01 19.55 5.14
N THR A 156 -12.49 19.51 6.38
CA THR A 156 -13.61 18.65 6.75
C THR A 156 -14.88 19.29 6.18
N ASP A 157 -15.48 18.63 5.19
CA ASP A 157 -16.85 18.95 4.73
C ASP A 157 -17.89 18.65 5.82
#